data_AF-A0A9D1PZN4-F1
#
_entry.id   AF-A0A9D1PZN4-F1
#
_cell.length_a   1.000
_cell.length_b   1.000
_cell.length_c   1.000
_cell.angle_alpha   90.00
_cell.angle_beta   90.00
_cell.angle_gamma   90.00
#
_symmetry.space_group_name_H-M   'P 1'
#
loop_
_entity.id
_entity.type
_entity.pdbx_description
1 polymer ?
#
loop_
_entity_poly.entity_id
_entity_poly.type
_entity_poly.pdbx_seq_one_letter_code
_entity_poly.pdbx_strand_id
1 'polypeptide(L)'
;MEYANLNIRTPKETKIKAERIFDELGITTTTAFNIFLKQVIRTNGIPFELVLDTPNEETIKAIKEADEGKDMHGPFHDVKSLMESLNADD
;
A
#
# COMPACT_ATOMS: atom_id res chain seq x y z
N MET A 1 -24.67 -8.80 20.93
CA MET A 1 -23.90 -7.97 19.98
C MET A 1 -24.79 -6.84 19.55
N GLU A 2 -24.29 -5.62 19.65
CA GLU A 2 -24.96 -4.44 19.11
C GLU A 2 -24.59 -4.30 17.62
N TYR A 3 -25.56 -4.02 16.77
CA TYR A 3 -25.35 -3.87 15.33
C TYR A 3 -25.51 -2.39 14.97
N ALA A 4 -24.57 -1.87 14.17
CA ALA A 4 -24.65 -0.53 13.60
C ALA A 4 -25.02 -0.63 12.11
N ASN A 5 -25.88 0.29 11.65
CA ASN A 5 -26.21 0.40 10.23
C ASN A 5 -25.16 1.25 9.52
N LEU A 6 -24.65 0.74 8.40
CA LEU A 6 -23.71 1.44 7.53
C LEU A 6 -24.37 1.71 6.17
N ASN A 7 -24.46 2.99 5.78
CA ASN A 7 -25.00 3.39 4.48
C ASN A 7 -23.87 3.94 3.61
N ILE A 8 -23.66 3.32 2.44
CA ILE A 8 -22.59 3.67 1.50
C ILE A 8 -23.21 4.01 0.15
N ARG A 9 -22.90 5.19 -0.38
CA ARG A 9 -23.21 5.56 -1.77
C ARG A 9 -22.04 5.17 -2.66
N THR A 10 -22.32 4.46 -3.75
CA THR A 10 -21.33 4.04 -4.74
C THR A 10 -21.98 3.99 -6.13
N PRO A 11 -21.22 4.20 -7.22
CA PRO A 11 -21.76 4.00 -8.56
C PRO A 11 -22.32 2.59 -8.76
N LYS A 12 -23.43 2.51 -9.51
CA LYS A 12 -24.12 1.24 -9.75
C LYS A 12 -23.22 0.19 -10.40
N GLU A 13 -22.39 0.61 -11.36
CA GLU A 13 -21.49 -0.31 -12.06
C GLU A 13 -20.40 -0.88 -11.13
N THR A 14 -19.84 -0.05 -10.25
CA THR A 14 -18.85 -0.48 -9.26
C THR A 14 -19.44 -1.52 -8.32
N LYS A 15 -20.68 -1.29 -7.85
CA LYS A 15 -21.41 -2.26 -7.02
C LYS A 15 -21.58 -3.61 -7.73
N ILE A 16 -22.08 -3.60 -8.97
CA ILE A 16 -22.32 -4.83 -9.74
C ILE A 16 -21.03 -5.62 -9.97
N LYS A 17 -19.93 -4.93 -10.30
CA LYS A 17 -18.63 -5.57 -10.50
C LYS A 17 -18.11 -6.21 -9.21
N ALA A 18 -18.23 -5.50 -8.08
CA ALA A 18 -17.81 -6.01 -6.79
C ALA A 18 -18.66 -7.20 -6.32
N GLU A 19 -19.99 -7.13 -6.47
CA GLU A 19 -20.92 -8.22 -6.11
C GLU A 19 -20.59 -9.51 -6.86
N ARG A 20 -20.29 -9.43 -8.16
CA ARG A 20 -19.88 -10.61 -8.93
C ARG A 20 -18.63 -11.28 -8.37
N ILE A 21 -17.62 -10.49 -7.98
CA ILE A 21 -16.39 -11.01 -7.39
C ILE A 21 -16.68 -11.64 -6.02
N PHE A 22 -17.51 -10.99 -5.21
CA PHE A 22 -17.90 -11.52 -3.90
C PHE A 22 -18.67 -12.83 -4.00
N ASP A 23 -19.57 -12.96 -4.98
CA ASP A 23 -20.31 -14.19 -5.26
C ASP A 23 -19.37 -15.33 -5.71
N GLU A 24 -18.39 -15.05 -6.57
CA GLU A 24 -17.36 -16.03 -6.95
C GLU A 24 -16.51 -16.48 -5.75
N LEU A 25 -16.29 -15.59 -4.77
CA LEU A 25 -15.61 -15.89 -3.51
C LEU A 25 -16.54 -16.53 -2.45
N GLY A 26 -17.84 -16.65 -2.72
CA GLY A 26 -18.82 -17.21 -1.79
C GLY A 26 -19.10 -16.34 -0.56
N ILE A 27 -18.92 -15.02 -0.67
CA ILE A 27 -19.14 -14.06 0.42
C ILE A 27 -20.15 -12.99 0.04
N THR A 28 -20.84 -12.43 1.02
CA THR A 28 -21.74 -11.29 0.79
C THR A 28 -20.97 -9.97 0.81
N THR A 29 -21.52 -8.92 0.19
CA THR A 29 -21.00 -7.55 0.29
C THR A 29 -20.82 -7.11 1.75
N THR A 30 -21.77 -7.44 2.63
CA THR A 30 -21.68 -7.15 4.06
C THR A 30 -20.51 -7.87 4.72
N THR A 31 -20.27 -9.13 4.36
CA THR A 31 -19.11 -9.89 4.85
C THR A 31 -17.80 -9.23 4.40
N ALA A 32 -17.70 -8.85 3.12
CA ALA A 32 -16.52 -8.18 2.57
C ALA A 32 -16.20 -6.86 3.29
N PHE A 33 -17.21 -6.02 3.53
CA PHE A 33 -17.02 -4.77 4.29
C PHE A 33 -16.63 -5.02 5.74
N ASN A 34 -17.19 -6.03 6.42
CA ASN A 34 -16.77 -6.37 7.77
C ASN A 34 -15.32 -6.86 7.83
N ILE A 35 -14.85 -7.60 6.81
CA ILE A 35 -13.44 -8.00 6.69
C ILE A 35 -12.56 -6.76 6.52
N PHE A 36 -12.95 -5.83 5.64
CA PHE A 36 -12.23 -4.57 5.44
C PHE A 36 -12.08 -3.77 6.75
N LEU A 37 -13.17 -3.59 7.52
CA LEU A 37 -13.13 -2.87 8.79
C LEU A 37 -12.23 -3.57 9.82
N LYS A 38 -12.30 -4.89 9.92
CA LYS A 38 -11.40 -5.67 10.80
C LYS A 38 -9.93 -5.50 10.40
N GLN A 39 -9.66 -5.41 9.10
CA GLN A 39 -8.32 -5.22 8.60
C GLN A 39 -7.79 -3.82 8.92
N VAL A 40 -8.61 -2.78 8.76
CA VAL A 40 -8.28 -1.41 9.19
C VAL A 40 -7.89 -1.36 10.67
N ILE A 41 -8.67 -2.03 11.53
CA ILE A 41 -8.39 -2.13 12.97
C ILE A 41 -7.06 -2.88 13.21
N ARG A 42 -6.84 -3.98 12.49
CA ARG A 42 -5.64 -4.82 12.65
C ARG A 42 -4.36 -4.08 12.25
N THR A 43 -4.40 -3.29 11.19
CA THR A 43 -3.23 -2.56 10.67
C THR A 43 -3.08 -1.17 11.28
N ASN A 44 -4.05 -0.71 12.08
CA ASN A 44 -4.13 0.66 12.57
C ASN A 44 -3.94 1.69 11.44
N GLY A 45 -4.56 1.44 10.28
CA GLY A 45 -4.32 2.17 9.03
C GLY A 45 -5.14 1.61 7.87
N ILE A 46 -4.98 2.19 6.68
CA ILE A 46 -5.68 1.68 5.49
C ILE A 46 -5.03 0.37 5.02
N PRO A 47 -5.82 -0.71 4.82
CA PRO A 47 -5.30 -2.05 4.57
C PRO A 47 -4.99 -2.32 3.10
N PHE A 48 -4.49 -1.29 2.42
CA PHE A 48 -3.97 -1.32 1.06
C PHE A 48 -3.01 -0.14 0.94
N GLU A 49 -2.02 -0.27 0.07
CA GLU A 49 -1.06 0.80 -0.15
C GLU A 49 -1.74 1.99 -0.82
N LEU A 50 -1.55 3.18 -0.25
CA LEU A 50 -2.01 4.43 -0.84
C LEU A 50 -0.94 4.94 -1.81
N VAL A 51 -0.83 4.27 -2.94
CA VAL A 51 0.07 4.68 -4.02
C VAL A 51 -0.69 5.59 -4.98
N LEU A 52 -0.07 6.72 -5.33
CA LEU A 52 -0.34 7.37 -6.61
C LEU A 52 0.50 6.60 -7.63
N ASP A 53 -0.05 6.24 -8.79
CA ASP A 53 0.67 5.51 -9.86
C ASP A 53 1.96 6.24 -10.34
N THR A 54 2.19 7.46 -9.87
CA THR A 54 3.40 8.24 -10.07
C THR A 54 4.20 8.26 -8.77
N PRO A 55 5.47 7.77 -8.76
CA PRO A 55 6.38 7.99 -7.65
C PRO A 55 6.47 9.50 -7.35
N ASN A 56 6.66 9.88 -6.08
CA ASN A 56 6.83 11.29 -5.74
C ASN A 56 8.10 11.87 -6.42
N GLU A 57 8.17 13.20 -6.54
CA GLU A 57 9.27 13.86 -7.26
C GLU A 57 10.66 13.48 -6.73
N GLU A 58 10.78 13.24 -5.42
CA GLU A 58 11.99 12.80 -4.74
C GLU A 58 12.42 11.40 -5.19
N THR A 59 11.49 10.44 -5.26
CA THR A 59 11.75 9.08 -5.73
C THR A 59 12.13 9.07 -7.21
N ILE A 60 11.45 9.88 -8.04
CA ILE A 60 11.80 10.04 -9.47
C ILE A 60 13.22 10.58 -9.61
N LYS A 61 13.58 11.59 -8.81
CA LYS A 61 14.91 12.20 -8.83
C LYS A 61 15.99 11.19 -8.42
N ALA A 62 15.77 10.44 -7.34
CA ALA A 62 16.71 9.43 -6.87
C ALA A 62 16.92 8.30 -7.90
N ILE A 63 15.85 7.84 -8.56
CA ILE A 63 15.95 6.86 -9.67
C ILE A 63 16.81 7.43 -10.81
N LYS A 64 16.56 8.68 -11.20
CA LYS A 64 17.32 9.33 -12.27
C LYS A 64 18.79 9.54 -11.92
N GLU A 65 19.09 9.93 -10.68
CA GLU A 65 20.46 10.11 -10.20
C GLU A 65 21.20 8.77 -10.19
N ALA A 66 20.56 7.69 -9.74
CA ALA A 66 21.12 6.34 -9.79
C ALA A 66 21.39 5.86 -11.24
N ASP A 67 20.44 6.05 -12.16
CA ASP A 67 20.61 5.73 -13.59
C ASP A 67 21.75 6.54 -14.24
N GLU A 68 21.96 7.78 -13.80
CA GLU A 68 23.04 8.66 -14.24
C GLU A 68 24.37 8.40 -13.50
N GLY A 69 24.41 7.46 -12.54
CA GLY A 69 25.59 7.14 -11.74
C GLY A 69 26.01 8.26 -10.78
N LYS A 70 25.08 9.15 -10.42
CA LYS A 70 25.27 10.23 -9.45
C LYS A 70 24.80 9.78 -8.07
N ASP A 71 25.42 10.32 -7.03
CA ASP A 71 25.05 10.05 -5.64
C ASP A 71 25.05 8.56 -5.24
N MET A 72 25.91 7.78 -5.92
CA MET A 72 26.07 6.34 -5.68
C MET A 72 27.13 6.11 -4.60
N HIS A 73 26.73 5.48 -3.49
CA HIS A 73 27.65 5.03 -2.45
C HIS A 73 27.95 3.52 -2.62
N GLY A 74 29.23 3.15 -2.68
CA GLY A 74 29.69 1.77 -2.88
C GLY A 74 30.68 1.62 -4.05
N PRO A 75 31.02 0.37 -4.45
CA PRO A 75 30.41 -0.89 -4.04
C PRO A 75 30.77 -1.30 -2.61
N PHE A 76 29.86 -2.04 -1.96
CA PHE A 76 30.09 -2.64 -0.64
C PHE A 76 30.31 -4.14 -0.78
N HIS A 77 31.20 -4.69 0.04
CA HIS A 77 31.59 -6.11 -0.05
C HIS A 77 31.06 -6.96 1.12
N ASP A 78 30.50 -6.32 2.14
CA ASP A 78 29.86 -6.98 3.27
C ASP A 78 28.78 -6.07 3.90
N VAL A 79 27.87 -6.66 4.66
CA VAL A 79 26.76 -5.93 5.31
C VAL A 79 27.28 -4.90 6.33
N LYS A 80 28.45 -5.14 6.91
CA LYS A 80 29.04 -4.26 7.93
C LYS A 80 29.45 -2.92 7.30
N SER A 81 30.19 -2.95 6.18
CA SER A 81 30.61 -1.78 5.41
C SER A 81 29.44 -0.98 4.85
N LEU A 82 28.36 -1.66 4.42
CA LEU A 82 27.11 -1.01 4.01
C LEU A 82 26.45 -0.27 5.19
N MET A 83 26.26 -0.95 6.32
CA MET A 83 25.62 -0.36 7.51
C MET A 83 26.44 0.78 8.12
N GLU A 84 27.77 0.69 8.09
CA GLU A 84 28.65 1.78 8.51
C GLU A 84 28.48 3.01 7.63
N SER A 85 28.36 2.85 6.31
CA SER A 85 28.10 3.97 5.38
C SER A 85 26.70 4.57 5.53
N LEU A 86 25.68 3.79 5.89
CA LEU A 86 24.30 4.27 6.07
C LEU A 86 24.09 4.98 7.41
N ASN A 87 24.84 4.58 8.45
CA ASN A 87 24.77 5.18 9.78
C ASN A 87 25.86 6.25 10.01
N ALA A 88 26.71 6.50 9.01
CA ALA A 88 27.55 7.67 9.03
C ALA A 88 26.62 8.88 8.83
N ASP A 89 26.42 9.66 9.90
CA ASP A 89 25.80 10.98 9.78
C ASP A 89 26.61 11.79 8.75
N ASP A 90 25.91 12.43 7.82
CA ASP A 90 26.48 13.40 6.87
C ASP A 90 27.11 14.60 7.60
#